data_AF-A0A1V5TJ51-F1
#
_entry.id   AF-A0A1V5TJ51-F1
#
_cell.length_a   1.000
_cell.length_b   1.000
_cell.length_c   1.000
_cell.angle_alpha   90.00
_cell.angle_beta   90.00
_cell.angle_gamma   90.00
#
_symmetry.space_group_name_H-M   'P 1'
#
loop_
_entity.id
_entity.type
_entity.pdbx_description
1 polymer ?
#
loop_
_entity_poly.entity_id
_entity_poly.type
_entity_poly.pdbx_seq_one_letter_code
_entity_poly.pdbx_strand_id
1 'polypeptide(L)'
;MFLCPISDLRLNVKLGESILDYIFAKSGYNSSMGIAQIKINTAIWIEEQTHNPGSRFYLGSEIQNKIFISRNRGEIIDRLEDSEKNIFYASCYIAMIMKLWQPILEIIESGSNKAGIIATIYSLGIIDENGKVREPHINARMNNFGKTAQEFYHSFLLRDVFN
;
A
#
# COMPACT_ATOMS: atom_id res chain seq x y z
N MET A 1 -2.90 19.46 8.15
CA MET A 1 -4.00 18.58 8.56
C MET A 1 -5.02 18.60 7.43
N PHE A 2 -4.92 17.68 6.47
CA PHE A 2 -5.92 17.54 5.41
C PHE A 2 -7.03 16.64 5.95
N LEU A 3 -8.07 17.27 6.48
CA LEU A 3 -9.33 16.58 6.74
C LEU A 3 -9.96 16.31 5.37
N CYS A 4 -9.92 15.07 4.91
CA CYS A 4 -10.72 14.63 3.76
C CYS A 4 -12.19 14.74 4.19
N PRO A 5 -12.99 15.68 3.64
CA PRO A 5 -14.38 15.83 4.05
C PRO A 5 -15.17 14.59 3.61
N ILE A 6 -16.10 14.16 4.46
CA ILE A 6 -16.99 12.99 4.24
C ILE A 6 -17.73 13.05 2.89
N SER A 7 -17.82 14.24 2.27
CA SER A 7 -18.34 14.44 0.92
C SER A 7 -17.52 13.77 -0.18
N ASP A 8 -16.20 13.66 -0.04
CA ASP A 8 -15.30 13.14 -1.08
C ASP A 8 -15.35 11.60 -1.19
N LEU A 9 -15.84 10.92 -0.16
CA LEU A 9 -16.15 9.49 -0.22
C LEU A 9 -17.28 9.19 -1.21
N ARG A 10 -18.19 10.14 -1.49
CA ARG A 10 -19.38 9.89 -2.34
C ARG A 10 -19.08 9.75 -3.83
N LEU A 11 -17.93 10.22 -4.30
CA LEU A 11 -17.59 10.22 -5.72
C LEU A 11 -16.73 9.02 -6.14
N ASN A 12 -15.88 8.51 -5.24
CA ASN A 12 -14.95 7.41 -5.54
C ASN A 12 -15.16 6.14 -4.71
N VAL A 13 -15.98 6.17 -3.65
CA VAL A 13 -16.34 4.99 -2.87
C VAL A 13 -17.84 4.81 -2.96
N LYS A 14 -18.30 3.80 -3.70
CA LYS A 14 -19.71 3.42 -3.60
C LYS A 14 -19.93 2.93 -2.18
N LEU A 15 -20.77 3.66 -1.43
CA LEU A 15 -21.07 3.37 -0.03
C LEU A 15 -21.42 1.88 0.19
N GLY A 16 -22.13 1.25 -0.76
CA GLY A 16 -22.47 -0.18 -0.72
C GLY A 16 -21.28 -1.13 -0.89
N GLU A 17 -20.27 -0.80 -1.70
CA GLU A 17 -19.08 -1.65 -1.90
C GLU A 17 -18.19 -1.61 -0.65
N SER A 18 -17.98 -0.42 -0.06
CA SER A 18 -17.25 -0.27 1.22
C SER A 18 -17.91 -1.02 2.38
N ILE A 19 -19.25 -1.06 2.41
CA ILE A 19 -19.99 -1.81 3.45
C ILE A 19 -19.83 -3.31 3.25
N LEU A 20 -19.88 -3.81 2.00
CA LEU A 20 -19.68 -5.23 1.72
C LEU A 20 -18.27 -5.69 2.10
N ASP A 21 -17.24 -4.91 1.74
CA ASP A 21 -15.86 -5.21 2.10
C ASP A 21 -15.67 -5.29 3.62
N TYR A 22 -16.29 -4.36 4.37
CA TYR A 22 -16.32 -4.37 5.83
C TYR A 22 -17.03 -5.59 6.41
N ILE A 23 -18.20 -5.96 5.86
CA ILE A 23 -18.95 -7.15 6.29
C ILE A 23 -18.10 -8.40 6.06
N PHE A 24 -17.56 -8.60 4.86
CA PHE A 24 -16.69 -9.73 4.56
C PHE A 24 -15.44 -9.75 5.44
N ALA A 25 -14.85 -8.58 5.69
CA ALA A 25 -13.71 -8.44 6.58
C ALA A 25 -14.04 -8.91 8.00
N LYS A 26 -15.13 -8.45 8.60
CA LYS A 26 -15.59 -8.89 9.93
C LYS A 26 -15.97 -10.38 9.94
N SER A 27 -16.46 -10.92 8.82
CA SER A 27 -16.73 -12.35 8.64
C SER A 27 -15.48 -13.23 8.43
N GLY A 28 -14.29 -12.64 8.39
CA GLY A 28 -13.02 -13.37 8.34
C GLY A 28 -12.31 -13.39 6.97
N TYR A 29 -12.90 -12.81 5.92
CA TYR A 29 -12.29 -12.78 4.59
C TYR A 29 -11.15 -11.76 4.49
N ASN A 30 -10.10 -12.07 3.73
CA ASN A 30 -8.97 -11.16 3.52
C ASN A 30 -9.30 -10.02 2.52
N SER A 31 -10.28 -9.19 2.87
CA SER A 31 -10.77 -8.05 2.07
C SER A 31 -9.71 -6.95 1.95
N SER A 32 -9.77 -6.22 0.83
CA SER A 32 -9.08 -4.95 0.64
C SER A 32 -9.90 -3.84 1.29
N MET A 33 -9.26 -3.01 2.11
CA MET A 33 -9.93 -2.03 2.96
C MET A 33 -9.42 -0.61 2.69
N GLY A 34 -10.33 0.36 2.84
CA GLY A 34 -10.03 1.79 2.76
C GLY A 34 -9.64 2.29 1.38
N ILE A 35 -9.24 3.56 1.31
CA ILE A 35 -9.01 4.27 0.05
C ILE A 35 -7.81 3.73 -0.75
N ALA A 36 -6.81 3.19 -0.07
CA ALA A 36 -5.62 2.58 -0.69
C ALA A 36 -5.81 1.07 -0.92
N GLN A 37 -6.96 0.50 -0.56
CA GLN A 37 -7.31 -0.90 -0.87
C GLN A 37 -6.31 -1.94 -0.32
N ILE A 38 -5.80 -1.70 0.89
CA ILE A 38 -4.86 -2.60 1.57
C ILE A 38 -5.59 -3.84 2.09
N LYS A 39 -5.06 -5.04 1.79
CA LYS A 39 -5.59 -6.28 2.34
C LYS A 39 -5.28 -6.39 3.83
N ILE A 40 -6.20 -6.98 4.61
CA ILE A 40 -6.03 -7.16 6.06
C ILE A 40 -4.76 -7.94 6.40
N ASN A 41 -4.47 -9.03 5.70
CA ASN A 41 -3.24 -9.80 5.94
C ASN A 41 -1.99 -9.01 5.54
N THR A 42 -2.07 -8.16 4.52
CA THR A 42 -0.97 -7.25 4.17
C THR A 42 -0.73 -6.22 5.27
N ALA A 43 -1.81 -5.69 5.87
CA ALA A 43 -1.71 -4.75 6.98
C ALA A 43 -1.08 -5.38 8.23
N ILE A 44 -1.53 -6.59 8.60
CA ILE A 44 -0.93 -7.37 9.70
C ILE A 44 0.57 -7.62 9.42
N TRP A 45 0.90 -8.04 8.20
CA TRP A 45 2.29 -8.23 7.80
C TRP A 45 3.12 -6.94 7.92
N ILE A 46 2.58 -5.78 7.54
CA ILE A 46 3.24 -4.48 7.72
C ILE A 46 3.49 -4.20 9.21
N GLU A 47 2.51 -4.41 10.08
CA GLU A 47 2.68 -4.24 11.53
C GLU A 47 3.83 -5.11 12.06
N GLU A 48 3.88 -6.38 11.67
CA GLU A 48 4.94 -7.32 12.06
C GLU A 48 6.32 -6.87 11.55
N GLN A 49 6.42 -6.49 10.27
CA GLN A 49 7.69 -6.09 9.67
C GLN A 49 8.22 -4.76 10.24
N THR A 50 7.32 -3.82 10.56
CA THR A 50 7.71 -2.54 11.18
C THR A 50 8.18 -2.70 12.64
N HIS A 51 7.81 -3.78 13.32
CA HIS A 51 8.24 -4.08 14.69
C HIS A 51 9.34 -5.14 14.79
N ASN A 52 9.92 -5.56 13.66
CA ASN A 52 10.98 -6.54 13.63
C ASN A 52 12.28 -5.91 13.12
N PRO A 53 13.16 -5.40 14.00
CA PRO A 53 14.45 -4.81 13.60
C PRO A 53 15.37 -5.74 12.81
N GLY A 54 15.20 -7.07 12.95
CA GLY A 54 15.95 -8.07 12.18
C GLY A 54 15.40 -8.32 10.77
N SER A 55 14.23 -7.76 10.43
CA SER A 55 13.64 -7.91 9.11
C SER A 55 14.31 -6.98 8.10
N ARG A 56 14.56 -7.49 6.89
CA ARG A 56 14.97 -6.66 5.74
C ARG A 56 13.93 -5.59 5.37
N PHE A 57 12.67 -5.77 5.79
CA PHE A 57 11.57 -4.84 5.59
C PHE A 57 11.45 -3.78 6.69
N TYR A 58 12.25 -3.86 7.75
CA TYR A 58 12.17 -2.92 8.87
C TYR A 58 12.43 -1.48 8.42
N LEU A 59 11.55 -0.55 8.77
CA LEU A 59 11.63 0.85 8.32
C LEU A 59 12.31 1.80 9.33
N GLY A 60 12.79 1.28 10.46
CA GLY A 60 13.42 2.09 11.50
C GLY A 60 12.48 2.39 12.67
N SER A 61 13.07 2.83 13.78
CA SER A 61 12.38 3.05 15.05
C SER A 61 11.35 4.19 14.99
N GLU A 62 11.58 5.19 14.13
CA GLU A 62 10.64 6.29 13.94
C GLU A 62 9.29 5.82 13.39
N ILE A 63 9.29 4.84 12.47
CA ILE A 63 8.08 4.26 11.90
C ILE A 63 7.47 3.24 12.86
N GLN A 64 8.31 2.45 13.54
CA GLN A 64 7.87 1.52 14.59
C GLN A 64 7.03 2.23 15.67
N ASN A 65 7.36 3.47 16.03
CA ASN A 65 6.60 4.22 17.03
C ASN A 65 5.26 4.80 16.51
N LYS A 66 5.00 4.72 15.19
CA LYS A 66 3.81 5.30 14.53
C LYS A 66 2.79 4.26 14.08
N ILE A 67 3.23 3.04 13.77
CA ILE A 67 2.36 1.89 13.56
C ILE A 67 2.34 1.08 14.84
N PHE A 68 1.16 0.65 15.28
CA PHE A 68 1.00 -0.21 16.45
C PHE A 68 0.60 -1.61 15.98
N ILE A 69 0.96 -2.67 16.70
CA ILE A 69 0.43 -4.01 16.43
C ILE A 69 -1.05 -4.05 16.85
N SER A 70 -1.92 -4.54 15.98
CA SER A 70 -3.35 -4.78 16.25
C SER A 70 -3.52 -5.99 17.15
N ARG A 71 -4.32 -5.86 18.21
CA ARG A 71 -4.53 -6.98 19.16
C ARG A 71 -5.49 -8.02 18.63
N ASN A 72 -6.37 -7.61 17.72
CA ASN A 72 -7.37 -8.45 17.12
C ASN A 72 -7.74 -7.93 15.73
N ARG A 73 -8.48 -8.76 14.99
CA ARG A 73 -8.92 -8.46 13.63
C ARG A 73 -9.84 -7.24 13.54
N GLY A 74 -10.61 -6.96 14.58
CA GLY A 74 -11.46 -5.77 14.64
C GLY A 74 -10.63 -4.49 14.58
N GLU A 75 -9.57 -4.39 15.39
CA GLU A 75 -8.69 -3.23 15.44
C GLU A 75 -8.02 -2.92 14.10
N ILE A 76 -7.53 -3.94 13.37
CA ILE A 76 -6.89 -3.68 12.07
C ILE A 76 -7.92 -3.20 11.03
N ILE A 77 -9.14 -3.74 11.06
CA ILE A 77 -10.22 -3.29 10.18
C ILE A 77 -10.53 -1.81 10.44
N ASP A 78 -10.74 -1.45 11.71
CA ASP A 78 -11.10 -0.08 12.09
C ASP A 78 -9.97 0.91 11.72
N ARG A 79 -8.70 0.50 11.82
CA ARG A 79 -7.55 1.30 11.36
C ARG A 79 -7.49 1.44 9.85
N LEU A 80 -7.87 0.41 9.10
CA LEU A 80 -7.86 0.47 7.64
C LEU A 80 -9.06 1.25 7.08
N GLU A 81 -10.13 1.42 7.84
CA GLU A 81 -11.24 2.32 7.49
C GLU A 81 -10.88 3.80 7.71
N ASP A 82 -10.04 4.09 8.71
CA ASP A 82 -9.50 5.43 8.89
C ASP A 82 -8.58 5.81 7.72
N SER A 83 -8.92 6.89 7.01
CA SER A 83 -8.22 7.27 5.77
C SER A 83 -6.76 7.66 6.01
N GLU A 84 -6.45 8.34 7.11
CA GLU A 84 -5.08 8.76 7.42
C GLU A 84 -4.21 7.54 7.72
N LYS A 85 -4.71 6.62 8.56
CA LYS A 85 -4.02 5.37 8.84
C LYS A 85 -3.92 4.50 7.59
N ASN A 86 -4.97 4.35 6.80
CA ASN A 86 -4.93 3.57 5.57
C ASN A 86 -3.84 4.06 4.59
N ILE A 87 -3.73 5.39 4.40
CA ILE A 87 -2.64 6.00 3.62
C ILE A 87 -1.28 5.70 4.25
N PHE A 88 -1.17 5.78 5.59
CA PHE A 88 0.09 5.51 6.28
C PHE A 88 0.54 4.05 6.12
N TYR A 89 -0.38 3.09 6.17
CA TYR A 89 -0.10 1.68 5.87
C TYR A 89 0.38 1.50 4.43
N ALA A 90 -0.30 2.11 3.46
CA ALA A 90 0.12 2.07 2.06
C ALA A 90 1.51 2.69 1.86
N SER A 91 1.79 3.80 2.54
CA SER A 91 3.09 4.47 2.51
C SER A 91 4.20 3.59 3.07
N CYS A 92 3.95 2.93 4.21
CA CYS A 92 4.90 1.95 4.78
C CYS A 92 5.13 0.80 3.81
N TYR A 93 4.08 0.29 3.17
CA TYR A 93 4.20 -0.81 2.22
C TYR A 93 5.04 -0.43 0.99
N ILE A 94 4.78 0.75 0.42
CA ILE A 94 5.57 1.31 -0.68
C ILE A 94 7.03 1.52 -0.25
N ALA A 95 7.27 2.07 0.95
CA ALA A 95 8.61 2.25 1.48
C ALA A 95 9.36 0.92 1.64
N MET A 96 8.68 -0.14 2.08
CA MET A 96 9.26 -1.49 2.18
C MET A 96 9.65 -2.05 0.81
N ILE A 97 8.78 -1.88 -0.21
CA ILE A 97 9.06 -2.27 -1.59
C ILE A 97 10.27 -1.51 -2.13
N MET A 98 10.28 -0.18 -1.96
CA MET A 98 11.36 0.68 -2.42
C MET A 98 12.69 0.34 -1.75
N LYS A 99 12.69 0.17 -0.42
CA LYS A 99 13.89 -0.20 0.34
C LYS A 99 14.45 -1.54 -0.12
N LEU A 100 13.59 -2.55 -0.26
CA LEU A 100 14.05 -3.89 -0.63
C LEU A 100 14.67 -3.91 -2.04
N TRP A 101 14.05 -3.20 -2.97
CA TRP A 101 14.40 -3.26 -4.38
C TRP A 101 15.14 -2.05 -4.91
N GLN A 102 15.65 -1.18 -4.03
CA GLN A 102 16.32 0.05 -4.42
C GLN A 102 17.38 -0.16 -5.52
N PRO A 103 18.32 -1.12 -5.42
CA PRO A 103 19.33 -1.30 -6.46
C PRO A 103 18.74 -1.68 -7.83
N ILE A 104 17.74 -2.55 -7.84
CA ILE A 104 17.08 -2.98 -9.08
C ILE A 104 16.24 -1.84 -9.67
N LEU A 105 15.54 -1.09 -8.82
CA LEU A 105 14.71 0.04 -9.24
C LEU A 105 15.56 1.19 -9.81
N GLU A 106 16.77 1.42 -9.29
CA GLU A 106 17.75 2.37 -9.83
C GLU A 106 18.29 1.94 -11.20
N ILE A 107 18.48 0.63 -11.43
CA ILE A 107 18.87 0.11 -12.74
C ILE A 107 17.72 0.23 -13.77
N ILE A 108 16.49 -0.04 -13.33
CA ILE A 108 15.27 0.15 -14.15
C ILE A 108 15.03 1.64 -14.47
N GLU A 109 15.64 2.56 -13.72
CA GLU A 109 15.41 4.01 -13.76
C GLU A 109 15.81 4.68 -15.08
N SER A 110 16.44 3.96 -16.00
CA SER A 110 16.74 4.44 -17.36
C SER A 110 15.51 4.89 -18.19
N GLY A 111 14.28 4.66 -17.73
CA GLY A 111 13.08 4.92 -18.54
C GLY A 111 11.82 5.45 -17.83
N SER A 112 11.91 6.18 -16.71
CA SER A 112 10.76 6.83 -16.05
C SER A 112 9.64 5.90 -15.51
N ASN A 113 9.87 4.59 -15.46
CA ASN A 113 8.86 3.56 -15.13
C ASN A 113 8.84 3.12 -13.65
N LYS A 114 9.65 3.74 -12.79
CA LYS A 114 9.85 3.32 -11.39
C LYS A 114 8.54 3.29 -10.59
N ALA A 115 7.73 4.34 -10.70
CA ALA A 115 6.46 4.42 -9.98
C ALA A 115 5.49 3.30 -10.41
N GLY A 116 5.45 2.99 -11.70
CA GLY A 116 4.61 1.93 -12.24
C GLY A 116 5.07 0.51 -11.88
N ILE A 117 6.39 0.28 -11.78
CA ILE A 117 6.91 -1.01 -11.28
C ILE A 117 6.61 -1.17 -9.79
N ILE A 118 6.81 -0.13 -8.98
CA ILE A 118 6.43 -0.14 -7.56
C ILE A 118 4.93 -0.42 -7.40
N ALA A 119 4.08 0.27 -8.17
CA ALA A 119 2.63 0.06 -8.16
C ALA A 119 2.23 -1.34 -8.65
N THR A 120 2.97 -1.90 -9.61
CA THR A 120 2.76 -3.29 -10.05
C THR A 120 3.02 -4.26 -8.89
N ILE A 121 4.15 -4.13 -8.18
CA ILE A 121 4.47 -4.96 -7.02
C ILE A 121 3.45 -4.78 -5.90
N TYR A 122 3.06 -3.52 -5.63
CA TYR A 122 2.02 -3.18 -4.67
C TYR A 122 0.72 -3.94 -4.95
N SER A 123 0.25 -3.94 -6.20
CA SER A 123 -0.98 -4.63 -6.60
C SER A 123 -0.89 -6.16 -6.57
N LEU A 124 0.29 -6.73 -6.86
CA LEU A 124 0.51 -8.18 -6.86
C LEU A 124 0.77 -8.76 -5.47
N GLY A 125 1.14 -7.91 -4.52
CA GLY A 125 1.70 -8.30 -3.23
C GLY A 125 3.18 -8.66 -3.34
N ILE A 126 4.00 -8.12 -2.43
CA ILE A 126 5.46 -8.37 -2.33
C ILE A 126 5.81 -9.83 -1.99
N ILE A 127 4.87 -10.56 -1.39
CA ILE A 127 4.98 -11.98 -1.11
C ILE A 127 4.07 -12.72 -2.10
N ASP A 128 4.60 -13.73 -2.79
CA ASP A 128 3.83 -14.58 -3.69
C ASP A 128 3.04 -15.65 -2.94
N GLU A 129 2.24 -16.41 -3.69
CA GLU A 129 1.39 -17.49 -3.16
C GLU A 129 2.17 -18.62 -2.46
N ASN A 130 3.46 -18.75 -2.75
CA ASN A 130 4.35 -19.74 -2.14
C ASN A 130 5.09 -19.17 -0.91
N GLY A 131 4.78 -17.95 -0.49
CA GLY A 131 5.46 -17.27 0.61
C GLY A 131 6.82 -16.70 0.23
N LYS A 132 7.21 -16.73 -1.05
CA LYS A 132 8.48 -16.19 -1.51
C LYS A 132 8.33 -14.70 -1.83
N VAL A 133 9.37 -13.94 -1.56
CA VAL A 133 9.39 -12.52 -1.88
C VAL A 133 9.58 -12.32 -3.38
N ARG A 134 8.69 -11.54 -4.00
CA ARG A 134 8.72 -11.21 -5.42
C ARG A 134 9.86 -10.26 -5.73
N GLU A 135 10.77 -10.73 -6.57
CA GLU A 135 11.88 -9.95 -7.08
C GLU A 135 11.54 -9.42 -8.48
N PRO A 136 11.57 -8.10 -8.70
CA PRO A 136 11.41 -7.56 -10.03
C PRO A 136 12.61 -7.95 -10.89
N HIS A 137 12.33 -8.52 -12.06
CA HIS A 137 13.38 -8.73 -13.07
C HIS A 137 13.89 -7.38 -13.60
N ILE A 138 15.13 -7.30 -14.08
CA ILE A 138 15.69 -6.07 -14.67
C ILE A 138 14.87 -5.53 -15.86
N ASN A 139 14.19 -6.44 -16.57
CA ASN A 139 13.25 -6.14 -17.66
C ASN A 139 11.78 -6.24 -17.20
N ALA A 140 11.49 -5.97 -15.92
CA ALA A 140 10.15 -6.03 -15.38
C ALA A 140 9.20 -5.13 -16.17
N ARG A 141 7.98 -5.64 -16.39
CA ARG A 141 6.92 -4.90 -17.08
C ARG A 141 5.83 -4.51 -16.11
N MET A 142 5.25 -3.34 -16.34
CA MET A 142 4.09 -2.87 -15.58
C MET A 142 2.85 -3.67 -15.97
N ASN A 143 2.05 -4.05 -14.98
CA ASN A 143 0.67 -4.47 -15.24
C ASN A 143 -0.22 -3.24 -15.50
N ASN A 144 -1.52 -3.45 -15.73
CA ASN A 144 -2.43 -2.32 -16.02
C ASN A 144 -2.50 -1.33 -14.85
N PHE A 145 -2.53 -1.81 -13.60
CA PHE A 145 -2.51 -0.95 -12.43
C PHE A 145 -1.24 -0.09 -12.37
N GLY A 146 -0.08 -0.71 -12.62
CA GLY A 146 1.20 -0.03 -12.68
C GLY A 146 1.26 1.03 -13.78
N LYS A 147 0.71 0.75 -14.97
CA LYS A 147 0.63 1.73 -16.06
C LYS A 147 -0.22 2.93 -15.66
N THR A 148 -1.42 2.70 -15.12
CA THR A 148 -2.30 3.78 -14.66
C THR A 148 -1.64 4.61 -13.54
N ALA A 149 -1.00 3.96 -12.58
CA ALA A 149 -0.27 4.66 -11.51
C ALA A 149 0.90 5.48 -12.06
N GLN A 150 1.61 4.96 -13.08
CA GLN A 150 2.71 5.66 -13.72
C GLN A 150 2.24 6.90 -14.49
N GLU A 151 1.14 6.77 -15.23
CA GLU A 151 0.51 7.88 -15.95
C GLU A 151 0.02 8.94 -14.97
N PHE A 152 -0.64 8.54 -13.88
CA PHE A 152 -1.07 9.46 -12.83
C PHE A 152 0.13 10.17 -12.17
N TYR A 153 1.19 9.44 -11.84
CA TYR A 153 2.41 9.99 -11.24
C TYR A 153 3.06 11.09 -12.10
N HIS A 154 3.02 10.95 -13.42
CA HIS A 154 3.56 11.93 -14.36
C HIS A 154 2.54 12.97 -14.84
N SER A 155 1.28 12.85 -14.42
CA SER A 155 0.22 13.75 -14.86
C SER A 155 0.40 15.16 -14.29
N PHE A 156 -0.10 16.16 -15.04
CA PHE A 156 -0.13 17.55 -14.59
C PHE A 156 -0.91 17.74 -13.27
N LEU A 157 -1.86 16.85 -12.98
CA LEU A 157 -2.68 16.89 -11.76
C LEU A 157 -1.82 16.89 -10.48
N LEU A 158 -0.72 16.14 -10.44
CA LEU A 158 0.17 16.14 -9.27
C LEU A 158 1.07 17.37 -9.23
N ARG A 159 1.46 17.92 -10.39
CA ARG A 159 2.30 19.12 -10.47
C ARG A 159 1.57 20.35 -9.95
N ASP A 160 0.26 20.45 -10.17
CA ASP A 160 -0.54 21.58 -9.70
C ASP A 160 -0.88 21.51 -8.20
N VAL A 161 -0.84 20.31 -7.59
CA VAL A 161 -1.16 20.09 -6.17
C VAL A 161 0.07 20.29 -5.26
N PHE A 162 1.27 20.02 -5.76
CA PHE A 162 2.50 19.99 -4.95
C PHE A 162 3.55 21.05 -5.34
N ASN A 163 3.26 21.93 -6.31
CA ASN A 163 4.02 23.17 -6.54
C ASN A 163 3.35 24.34 -5.79
#